data_AF-A0A4P5VJX6-F1
#
_entry.id   AF-A0A4P5VJX6-F1
#
_cell.length_a   1.000
_cell.length_b   1.000
_cell.length_c   1.000
_cell.angle_alpha   90.00
_cell.angle_beta   90.00
_cell.angle_gamma   90.00
#
_symmetry.space_group_name_H-M   'P 1'
#
loop_
_entity.id
_entity.type
_entity.pdbx_description
1 polymer ?
#
loop_
_entity_poly.entity_id
_entity_poly.type
_entity_poly.pdbx_seq_one_letter_code
_entity_poly.pdbx_strand_id
1 'polypeptide(L)'
;MCRSLSLVLALVLALPALPALASPGLCVGPVCGDEFSRSALYHWQLRLRVNDQQGHRERLVVDCRTGALSPQQGLVERGYASAVARRACRLAAEGMADPIDN
;
A
#
# COMPACT_ATOMS: atom_id res chain seq x y z
N MET A 1 -22.47 24.42 -33.06
CA MET A 1 -22.48 23.57 -31.86
C MET A 1 -21.35 22.52 -31.83
N CYS A 2 -20.95 21.91 -32.96
CA CYS A 2 -19.88 20.88 -32.96
C CYS A 2 -18.45 21.44 -32.77
N ARG A 3 -18.16 22.64 -33.30
CA ARG A 3 -16.84 23.30 -33.21
C ARG A 3 -16.45 23.71 -31.79
N SER A 4 -17.41 24.24 -31.03
CA SER A 4 -17.22 24.61 -29.64
C SER A 4 -16.97 23.39 -28.75
N LEU A 5 -17.62 22.26 -29.06
CA LEU A 5 -17.41 21.00 -28.34
C LEU A 5 -15.99 20.44 -28.55
N SER A 6 -15.47 20.52 -29.79
CA SER A 6 -14.09 20.11 -30.09
C SER A 6 -13.05 20.98 -29.39
N LEU A 7 -13.29 22.28 -29.29
CA LEU A 7 -12.36 23.20 -28.64
C LEU A 7 -12.28 22.94 -27.13
N VAL A 8 -13.42 22.67 -26.49
CA VAL A 8 -13.49 22.33 -25.06
C VAL A 8 -12.80 20.99 -24.79
N LEU A 9 -13.02 19.99 -25.64
CA LEU A 9 -12.37 18.67 -25.49
C LEU A 9 -10.85 18.77 -25.66
N ALA A 10 -10.38 19.53 -26.65
CA ALA A 10 -8.96 19.78 -26.86
C ALA A 10 -8.33 20.51 -25.67
N LEU A 11 -9.04 21.48 -25.09
CA LEU A 11 -8.60 22.19 -23.89
C LEU A 11 -8.47 21.23 -22.71
N VAL A 12 -9.44 20.34 -22.47
CA VAL A 12 -9.42 19.36 -21.37
C VAL A 12 -8.27 18.36 -21.51
N LEU A 13 -7.99 17.88 -22.72
CA LEU A 13 -6.88 16.96 -23.00
C LEU A 13 -5.51 17.62 -22.86
N ALA A 14 -5.44 18.94 -23.01
CA ALA A 14 -4.21 19.71 -22.84
C ALA A 14 -3.89 20.06 -21.38
N LEU A 15 -4.79 19.76 -20.42
CA LEU A 15 -4.44 19.95 -19.00
C LEU A 15 -3.33 18.96 -18.63
N PRO A 16 -2.25 19.43 -17.96
CA PRO A 16 -1.22 18.55 -17.46
C PRO A 16 -1.85 17.57 -16.46
N ALA A 17 -1.60 16.28 -16.66
CA ALA A 17 -1.97 15.27 -15.69
C ALA A 17 -1.32 15.65 -14.35
N LEU A 18 -2.13 15.84 -13.31
CA LEU A 18 -1.64 16.04 -11.95
C LEU A 18 -0.67 14.91 -11.62
N PRO A 19 0.49 15.21 -11.01
CA PRO A 19 1.45 14.17 -10.66
C PRO A 19 0.74 13.13 -9.78
N ALA A 20 0.62 11.92 -10.29
CA ALA A 20 0.22 10.79 -9.48
C ALA A 20 1.30 10.62 -8.42
N LEU A 21 1.00 10.96 -7.16
CA LEU A 21 1.86 10.67 -6.03
C LEU A 21 2.03 9.16 -5.96
N ALA A 22 3.07 8.65 -6.62
CA ALA A 22 3.56 7.31 -6.39
C ALA A 22 3.88 7.25 -4.90
N SER A 23 3.09 6.47 -4.15
CA SER A 23 3.47 6.12 -2.79
C SER A 23 4.86 5.49 -2.90
N PRO A 24 5.87 5.90 -2.10
CA PRO A 24 7.25 5.44 -2.22
C PRO A 24 7.42 3.97 -1.77
N GLY A 25 6.43 3.14 -2.05
CA GLY A 25 6.22 1.82 -1.50
C GLY A 25 6.02 0.78 -2.59
N LEU A 26 6.48 -0.44 -2.33
CA LEU A 26 6.21 -1.59 -3.19
C LEU A 26 4.73 -1.95 -3.07
N CYS A 27 3.99 -1.94 -4.18
CA CYS A 27 2.56 -2.27 -4.22
C CYS A 27 2.32 -3.60 -4.90
N VAL A 28 1.39 -4.37 -4.34
CA VAL A 28 0.86 -5.62 -4.92
C VAL A 28 -0.66 -5.51 -4.92
N GLY A 29 -1.23 -5.30 -6.12
CA GLY A 29 -2.65 -5.04 -6.28
C GLY A 29 -3.12 -3.83 -5.45
N PRO A 30 -4.18 -3.96 -4.63
CA PRO A 30 -4.72 -2.86 -3.81
C PRO A 30 -3.87 -2.49 -2.58
N VAL A 31 -2.80 -3.25 -2.29
CA VAL A 31 -1.99 -3.10 -1.08
C VAL A 31 -0.64 -2.48 -1.43
N CYS A 32 -0.24 -1.43 -0.73
CA CYS A 32 1.06 -0.79 -0.84
C CYS A 32 1.79 -0.85 0.49
N GLY A 33 3.07 -1.22 0.50
CA GLY A 33 3.91 -1.12 1.70
C GLY A 33 4.42 0.30 1.89
N ASP A 34 4.09 0.95 3.01
CA ASP A 34 4.60 2.30 3.32
C ASP A 34 5.96 2.24 4.01
N GLU A 35 6.08 1.40 5.04
CA GLU A 35 7.26 1.37 5.89
C GLU A 35 7.40 0.00 6.55
N PHE A 36 8.62 -0.50 6.64
CA PHE A 36 8.96 -1.69 7.43
C PHE A 36 9.96 -1.30 8.50
N SER A 37 9.59 -1.46 9.78
CA SER A 37 10.39 -0.99 10.90
C SER A 37 10.54 -2.06 11.97
N ARG A 38 11.75 -2.18 12.52
CA ARG A 38 12.02 -2.97 13.72
C ARG A 38 11.86 -2.06 14.92
N SER A 39 10.89 -2.34 15.79
CA SER A 39 10.84 -1.64 17.07
C SER A 39 11.81 -2.31 18.07
N ALA A 40 12.41 -1.51 18.96
CA ALA A 40 13.26 -2.02 20.05
C ALA A 40 12.47 -2.74 21.15
N LEU A 41 11.15 -2.49 21.23
CA LEU A 41 10.24 -3.05 22.26
C LEU A 41 9.22 -4.05 21.70
N TYR A 42 8.93 -3.97 20.40
CA TYR A 42 7.92 -4.78 19.74
C TYR A 42 8.54 -5.45 18.51
N HIS A 43 8.08 -6.66 18.17
CA HIS A 43 8.52 -7.33 16.94
C HIS A 43 8.30 -6.46 15.71
N TRP A 44 8.90 -6.84 14.59
CA TRP A 44 8.77 -6.18 13.30
C TRP A 44 7.34 -5.69 13.03
N GLN A 45 7.23 -4.39 12.74
CA GLN A 45 5.99 -3.74 12.37
C GLN A 45 6.04 -3.36 10.90
N LEU A 46 5.00 -3.75 10.16
CA LEU A 46 4.81 -3.38 8.77
C LEU A 46 3.64 -2.42 8.66
N ARG A 47 3.86 -1.27 8.04
CA ARG A 47 2.82 -0.29 7.74
C ARG A 47 2.41 -0.45 6.29
N LEU A 48 1.12 -0.65 6.07
CA LEU A 48 0.50 -0.88 4.78
C LEU A 48 -0.53 0.20 4.49
N ARG A 49 -0.72 0.51 3.21
CA ARG A 49 -1.88 1.22 2.70
C ARG A 49 -2.71 0.30 1.85
N VAL A 50 -4.01 0.28 2.10
CA VAL A 50 -4.97 -0.50 1.32
C VAL A 50 -5.93 0.44 0.64
N ASN A 51 -6.37 0.07 -0.56
CA ASN A 51 -7.36 0.81 -1.33
C ASN A 51 -8.41 -0.14 -1.88
N ASP A 52 -9.61 0.36 -2.16
CA ASP A 52 -10.63 -0.36 -2.90
C ASP A 52 -11.00 0.32 -4.23
N GLN A 53 -11.91 -0.31 -4.97
CA GLN A 53 -12.41 0.20 -6.25
C GLN A 53 -13.33 1.42 -6.09
N GLN A 54 -13.79 1.72 -4.87
CA GLN A 54 -14.64 2.86 -4.56
C GLN A 54 -13.81 4.11 -4.21
N GLY A 55 -12.48 3.98 -4.15
CA GLY A 55 -11.56 5.06 -3.83
C GLY A 55 -11.32 5.22 -2.33
N HIS A 56 -11.81 4.31 -1.48
CA HIS A 56 -11.46 4.30 -0.07
C HIS A 56 -9.99 3.93 0.10
N ARG A 57 -9.33 4.58 1.06
CA ARG A 57 -7.91 4.39 1.34
C ARG A 57 -7.69 4.37 2.84
N GLU A 58 -7.06 3.32 3.33
CA GLU A 58 -6.80 3.14 4.75
C GLU A 58 -5.35 2.77 5.01
N ARG A 59 -4.84 3.14 6.20
CA ARG A 59 -3.53 2.73 6.69
C ARG A 59 -3.68 1.64 7.73
N LEU A 60 -2.94 0.56 7.57
CA LEU A 60 -2.93 -0.60 8.45
C LEU A 60 -1.55 -0.78 9.04
N VAL A 61 -1.51 -1.17 10.31
CA VAL A 61 -0.30 -1.62 10.99
C VAL A 61 -0.41 -3.12 11.18
N VAL A 62 0.64 -3.84 10.82
CA VAL A 62 0.77 -5.29 11.00
C VAL A 62 1.78 -5.55 12.10
N ASP A 63 1.37 -6.34 13.10
CA ASP A 63 2.30 -6.97 14.03
C ASP A 63 2.72 -8.33 13.47
N CYS A 64 3.99 -8.46 13.03
CA CYS A 64 4.47 -9.70 12.44
C CYS A 64 4.62 -10.86 13.44
N ARG A 65 4.57 -10.61 14.76
CA ARG A 65 4.55 -11.70 15.76
C ARG A 65 3.21 -12.46 15.72
N THR A 66 2.12 -11.71 15.64
CA THR A 66 0.74 -12.26 15.71
C THR A 66 0.09 -12.37 14.34
N GLY A 67 0.63 -11.69 13.33
CA GLY A 67 0.02 -11.52 12.01
C GLY A 67 -1.24 -10.64 12.04
N ALA A 68 -1.49 -9.93 13.13
CA ALA A 68 -2.69 -9.13 13.32
C ALA A 68 -2.58 -7.79 12.59
N LEU A 69 -3.69 -7.39 11.96
CA LEU A 69 -3.86 -6.08 11.33
C LEU A 69 -4.60 -5.15 12.29
N SER A 70 -4.15 -3.90 12.37
CA SER A 70 -4.82 -2.83 13.10
C SER A 70 -5.04 -1.62 12.21
N PRO A 71 -6.27 -1.06 12.16
CA PRO A 71 -7.48 -1.58 12.80
C PRO A 71 -8.01 -2.87 12.15
N GLN A 72 -8.70 -3.72 12.91
CA GLN A 72 -9.22 -5.01 12.40
C GLN A 72 -10.39 -4.85 11.42
N GLN A 73 -11.13 -3.75 11.51
CA GLN A 73 -12.28 -3.44 10.68
C GLN A 73 -12.06 -2.11 9.96
N GLY A 74 -12.75 -1.92 8.84
CA GLY A 74 -12.69 -0.74 8.00
C GLY A 74 -13.58 -0.88 6.77
N LEU A 75 -13.61 0.16 5.94
CA LEU A 75 -14.35 0.17 4.68
C LEU A 75 -13.65 -0.69 3.61
N VAL A 76 -12.33 -0.85 3.72
CA VAL A 76 -11.53 -1.64 2.78
C VAL A 76 -11.36 -3.08 3.26
N GLU A 77 -11.59 -4.03 2.34
CA GLU A 77 -11.41 -5.47 2.53
C GLU A 77 -9.99 -5.82 3.05
N ARG A 78 -9.91 -6.68 4.08
CA ARG A 78 -8.66 -6.98 4.79
C ARG A 78 -8.11 -8.38 4.57
N GLY A 79 -8.88 -9.29 4.00
CA GLY A 79 -8.46 -10.66 3.69
C GLY A 79 -7.27 -10.66 2.75
N TYR A 80 -7.33 -9.90 1.64
CA TYR A 80 -6.19 -9.80 0.73
C TYR A 80 -4.97 -9.14 1.41
N ALA A 81 -5.20 -8.05 2.14
CA ALA A 81 -4.14 -7.37 2.90
C ALA A 81 -3.48 -8.29 3.95
N SER A 82 -4.26 -9.16 4.60
CA SER A 82 -3.76 -10.12 5.59
C SER A 82 -2.87 -11.19 4.96
N ALA A 83 -3.22 -11.67 3.76
CA ALA A 83 -2.42 -12.64 3.03
C ALA A 83 -1.07 -12.03 2.61
N VAL A 84 -1.10 -10.81 2.08
CA VAL A 84 0.12 -10.04 1.73
C VAL A 84 0.97 -9.80 2.97
N ALA A 85 0.36 -9.34 4.07
CA ALA A 85 1.04 -9.10 5.34
C ALA A 85 1.75 -10.35 5.88
N ARG A 86 1.06 -11.50 5.90
CA ARG A 86 1.65 -12.78 6.34
C ARG A 86 2.84 -13.19 5.48
N ARG A 87 2.74 -13.02 4.16
CA ARG A 87 3.86 -13.30 3.24
C ARG A 87 5.04 -12.37 3.51
N ALA A 88 4.79 -11.07 3.66
CA ALA A 88 5.83 -10.07 3.93
C ALA A 88 6.54 -10.34 5.27
N CYS A 89 5.78 -10.62 6.34
CA CYS A 89 6.35 -10.98 7.64
C CYS A 89 7.21 -12.26 7.57
N ARG A 90 6.78 -13.27 6.80
CA ARG A 90 7.58 -14.49 6.59
C ARG A 90 8.88 -14.20 5.84
N LEU A 91 8.82 -13.42 4.75
CA LEU A 91 10.00 -13.04 3.97
C LEU A 91 10.98 -12.21 4.80
N ALA A 92 10.48 -11.32 5.65
CA ALA A 92 11.32 -10.60 6.59
C ALA A 92 12.05 -11.57 7.53
N ALA A 93 11.33 -12.53 8.13
CA ALA A 93 11.96 -13.53 9.00
C ALA A 93 13.03 -14.37 8.27
N GLU A 94 12.77 -14.76 7.02
CA GLU A 94 13.71 -15.52 6.17
C GLU A 94 14.95 -14.68 5.81
N GLY A 95 14.77 -13.45 5.34
CA GLY A 95 15.87 -12.57 4.93
C GLY A 95 16.75 -12.06 6.09
N MET A 96 16.33 -12.25 7.33
CA MET A 96 17.11 -11.96 8.53
C MET A 96 17.81 -13.19 9.12
N ALA A 97 17.51 -14.39 8.61
CA ALA A 97 18.21 -15.62 8.96
C ALA A 97 19.49 -15.83 8.13
N ASP A 98 19.65 -15.11 7.02
CA ASP A 98 20.93 -15.01 6.32
C ASP A 98 21.83 -14.02 7.06
N PRO A 99 22.99 -14.46 7.61
CA PRO A 99 24.05 -13.55 7.96
C PRO A 99 24.49 -12.89 6.65
N ILE A 100 24.44 -11.57 6.59
CA ILE A 100 25.30 -10.85 5.66
C ILE A 100 26.73 -11.06 6.20
N ASP A 101 27.34 -12.18 5.83
CA ASP A 101 28.75 -12.44 6.05
C ASP A 101 29.51 -11.45 5.18
N ASN A 102 30.16 -10.48 5.83
CA ASN A 102 31.11 -9.56 5.23
C ASN A 102 32.43 -9.63 5.98
#